data_AF-A0AAJ1EYV1-F1
#
_entry.id   AF-A0AAJ1EYV1-F1
#
_cell.length_a   1.000
_cell.length_b   1.000
_cell.length_c   1.000
_cell.angle_alpha   90.00
_cell.angle_beta   90.00
_cell.angle_gamma   90.00
#
_symmetry.space_group_name_H-M   'P 1'
#
loop_
_entity.id
_entity.type
_entity.pdbx_description
1 polymer ?
#
loop_
_entity_poly.entity_id
_entity_poly.type
_entity_poly.pdbx_seq_one_letter_code
_entity_poly.pdbx_strand_id
1 'polypeptide(L)' 'MTTLNEFLKQLGEDAALLEAYKKDPEGVMRANGLSEDEIQAVMTGDKSKLRSLGGDEEYQTFVVVNHGNDA' A
#
# COMPACT_ATOMS: atom_id res chain seq x y z
N MET A 1 4.56 3.68 -7.92
CA MET A 1 4.42 2.61 -6.90
C MET A 1 4.98 3.10 -5.58
N THR A 2 4.12 3.27 -4.58
CA THR A 2 4.47 3.83 -3.26
C THR A 2 4.85 2.73 -2.27
N THR A 3 5.81 3.01 -1.37
CA THR A 3 6.35 2.08 -0.36
C THR A 3 5.26 1.50 0.54
N LEU A 4 4.28 2.33 0.91
CA LEU A 4 3.08 1.92 1.64
C LEU A 4 2.26 0.83 0.93
N ASN A 5 2.12 0.91 -0.40
CA ASN A 5 1.26 -0.01 -1.15
C ASN A 5 1.88 -1.40 -1.28
N GLU A 6 3.19 -1.47 -1.46
CA GLU A 6 3.98 -2.71 -1.38
C GLU A 6 3.91 -3.31 0.03
N PHE A 7 4.05 -2.49 1.07
CA PHE A 7 3.95 -2.93 2.45
C PHE A 7 2.58 -3.51 2.79
N LEU A 8 1.48 -2.85 2.41
CA LEU A 8 0.13 -3.35 2.66
C LEU A 8 -0.14 -4.65 1.89
N LYS A 9 0.43 -4.80 0.71
CA LYS A 9 0.36 -6.03 -0.07
C LYS A 9 1.10 -7.17 0.65
N GLN A 10 2.35 -6.94 1.06
CA GLN A 10 3.11 -7.90 1.86
C GLN A 10 2.43 -8.23 3.19
N LEU A 11 1.76 -7.25 3.83
CA LEU A 11 1.02 -7.46 5.07
C LEU A 11 -0.20 -8.37 4.89
N GLY A 12 -0.83 -8.33 3.71
CA GLY A 12 -1.93 -9.22 3.35
C GLY A 12 -1.49 -10.61 2.93
N GLU A 13 -0.28 -10.75 2.40
CA GLU A 13 0.29 -12.02 1.92
C GLU A 13 1.09 -12.76 3.01
N ASP A 14 1.72 -12.04 3.94
CA ASP A 14 2.60 -12.59 4.97
C ASP A 14 1.96 -12.53 6.36
N ALA A 15 1.53 -13.70 6.85
CA ALA A 15 0.90 -13.83 8.15
C ALA A 15 1.84 -13.49 9.32
N ALA A 16 3.14 -13.75 9.19
CA ALA A 16 4.12 -13.42 10.23
C ALA A 16 4.33 -11.90 10.32
N LEU A 17 4.33 -11.22 9.16
CA LEU A 17 4.34 -9.76 9.10
C LEU A 17 3.08 -9.16 9.75
N LEU A 18 1.91 -9.75 9.50
CA LEU A 18 0.65 -9.34 10.13
C LEU A 18 0.68 -9.52 11.66
N GLU A 19 1.22 -10.62 12.16
CA GLU A 19 1.37 -10.85 13.61
C GLU A 19 2.36 -9.89 14.25
N ALA A 20 3.49 -9.61 13.58
CA ALA A 20 4.45 -8.62 14.03
C ALA A 20 3.81 -7.22 14.07
N TYR A 21 3.08 -6.85 13.01
CA TYR A 21 2.37 -5.57 12.91
C TYR A 21 1.30 -5.42 13.99
N LYS A 22 0.60 -6.50 14.39
CA LYS A 22 -0.35 -6.46 15.50
C LYS A 22 0.32 -6.20 16.86
N LYS A 23 1.57 -6.63 17.03
CA LYS A 23 2.34 -6.44 18.27
C LYS A 23 3.02 -5.08 18.31
N ASP A 24 3.64 -4.69 17.21
CA ASP A 24 4.39 -3.44 17.07
C ASP A 24 4.21 -2.86 15.66
N PRO A 25 3.08 -2.19 15.40
CA PRO A 25 2.77 -1.69 14.06
C PRO A 25 3.77 -0.62 13.60
N GLU A 26 4.23 0.23 14.52
CA GLU A 26 5.13 1.34 14.23
C GLU A 26 6.54 0.86 13.86
N GLY A 27 7.12 -0.07 14.62
CA GLY A 27 8.44 -0.62 14.32
C GLY A 27 8.43 -1.55 13.11
N VAL A 28 7.35 -2.29 12.85
CA VAL A 28 7.22 -3.06 11.61
C VAL A 28 7.16 -2.13 10.39
N MET A 29 6.41 -1.03 10.46
CA MET A 29 6.39 -0.06 9.38
C MET A 29 7.75 0.63 9.16
N ARG A 30 8.45 1.04 10.23
CA ARG A 30 9.83 1.57 10.12
C ARG A 30 10.80 0.55 9.53
N ALA A 31 10.71 -0.71 9.96
CA ALA A 31 11.56 -1.80 9.46
C ALA A 31 11.33 -2.09 7.98
N ASN A 32 10.13 -1.83 7.46
CA ASN A 32 9.79 -1.95 6.05
C ASN A 32 10.09 -0.67 5.24
N GLY A 33 10.72 0.33 5.86
CA GLY A 33 11.17 1.55 5.18
C GLY A 33 10.07 2.58 4.95
N LEU A 34 8.95 2.50 5.66
CA LEU A 34 7.92 3.55 5.61
C LEU A 34 8.43 4.82 6.27
N SER A 35 8.10 5.96 5.67
CA SER A 35 8.42 7.26 6.24
C SER A 35 7.52 7.58 7.42
N GLU A 36 7.97 8.46 8.32
CA GLU A 36 7.18 8.84 9.51
C GLU A 36 5.80 9.42 9.16
N ASP A 37 5.64 10.12 8.03
CA ASP A 37 4.34 10.59 7.55
C ASP A 37 3.39 9.46 7.11
N GLU A 38 3.92 8.40 6.48
CA GLU A 38 3.16 7.20 6.10
C GLU A 38 2.76 6.41 7.34
N ILE A 39 3.68 6.25 8.29
CA ILE A 39 3.43 5.60 9.58
C ILE A 39 2.33 6.34 10.34
N GLN A 40 2.43 7.67 10.43
CA GLN A 40 1.43 8.50 11.09
C GLN A 40 0.06 8.37 10.41
N ALA A 41 -0.01 8.37 9.07
CA ALA A 41 -1.27 8.20 8.36
C ALA A 41 -1.94 6.85 8.62
N VAL A 42 -1.15 5.77 8.73
CA VAL A 42 -1.65 4.43 9.08
C VAL A 42 -2.08 4.37 10.55
N MET A 43 -1.28 4.92 11.46
CA MET A 43 -1.54 4.99 12.90
C MET A 43 -2.81 5.78 13.23
N THR A 44 -3.02 6.92 12.58
CA THR A 44 -4.21 7.75 12.78
C THR A 44 -5.45 7.20 12.06
N GLY A 45 -5.30 6.14 11.26
CA GLY A 45 -6.38 5.58 10.44
C GLY A 45 -6.93 6.59 9.42
N ASP A 46 -6.12 7.56 9.04
CA ASP A 46 -6.55 8.72 8.27
C ASP A 46 -6.62 8.33 6.79
N LYS A 47 -7.77 7.79 6.40
CA LYS A 47 -8.04 7.26 5.05
C LYS A 47 -7.79 8.30 3.96
N SER A 48 -7.94 9.58 4.26
CA SER A 48 -7.66 10.67 3.32
C SER A 48 -6.15 10.83 3.10
N LYS A 49 -5.35 10.79 4.16
CA LYS A 49 -3.88 10.77 4.03
C LYS A 49 -3.39 9.49 3.36
N LEU A 50 -3.91 8.33 3.73
CA LEU A 50 -3.53 7.05 3.10
C LEU A 50 -3.82 7.05 1.59
N ARG A 51 -4.93 7.67 1.17
CA ARG A 51 -5.29 7.81 -0.24
C ARG A 51 -4.39 8.81 -0.96
N SER A 52 -3.91 9.86 -0.28
CA SER A 52 -2.99 10.85 -0.85
C SER A 52 -1.54 10.36 -0.91
N LEU A 53 -1.12 9.56 0.07
CA LEU A 53 0.23 8.97 0.20
C LEU A 53 0.38 7.68 -0.61
N GLY A 54 -0.70 6.93 -0.80
CA GLY A 54 -0.76 5.74 -1.67
C GLY A 54 -0.57 6.06 -3.15
N GLY A 55 -0.61 7.36 -3.51
CA GLY A 55 -0.35 7.85 -4.85
C GLY A 55 -1.59 8.52 -5.44
N ASP A 56 -1.48 9.83 -5.67
CA ASP A 56 -2.14 10.52 -6.78
C ASP A 56 -1.38 10.15 -8.07
N GLU A 57 -1.24 8.85 -8.35
CA GLU A 57 -0.91 8.44 -9.70
C GLU A 57 -2.26 8.40 -10.40
N GLU A 58 -2.44 9.30 -11.37
CA GLU A 58 -3.47 9.23 -12.41
C GLU A 58 -3.91 7.77 -12.52
N TYR A 59 -5.20 7.51 -12.30
CA TYR A 59 -5.83 6.27 -12.72
C TYR A 59 -5.47 6.10 -14.20
N GLN A 60 -4.35 5.42 -14.47
CA GLN A 60 -3.96 5.00 -15.80
C GLN A 60 -5.09 4.07 -16.15
N THR A 61 -6.04 4.62 -16.89
CA THR A 61 -7.18 3.90 -17.43
C THR A 61 -6.54 2.78 -18.21
N PHE A 62 -6.55 1.57 -17.66
CA PHE A 62 -6.22 0.40 -18.43
C PHE A 62 -7.36 0.29 -19.45
N VAL A 63 -7.17 0.91 -20.61
CA VAL A 63 -7.99 0.62 -21.78
C VAL A 63 -7.72 -0.83 -22.09
N VAL A 64 -8.68 -1.69 -21.75
CA VAL A 64 -8.72 -3.04 -22.27
C VAL A 64 -8.92 -2.90 -23.77
N VAL A 65 -7.81 -2.81 -24.52
CA VAL A 65 -7.84 -2.98 -25.97
C VAL A 65 -8.14 -4.45 -26.19
N ASN A 66 -9.42 -4.77 -26.33
CA ASN A 66 -9.84 -6.04 -26.87
C ASN A 66 -9.42 -6.04 -28.33
N HIS A 67 -8.19 -6.49 -28.61
CA HIS A 67 -7.79 -6.82 -29.96
C HIS A 67 -8.61 -8.05 -30.35
N GLY A 68 -9.78 -7.79 -30.94
CA GLY A 68 -10.53 -8.80 -31.67
C GLY A 68 -9.70 -9.21 -32.87
N ASN A 69 -8.78 -10.15 -32.63
CA ASN A 69 -8.12 -10.92 -33.67
C ASN A 69 -8.97 -12.17 -33.94
N ASP A 70 -9.07 -12.49 -35.24
CA ASP A 70 -9.77 -13.62 -35.89
C ASP A 70 -11.31 -13.51 -35.95
N ALA A 71 -11.99 -13.66 -37.08
CA ALA A 71 -11.62 -14.09 -38.44
C ALA A 71 -12.68 -13.58 -39.45
#